data_AF-A0A0G0QNY0-F1
#
_entry.id   AF-A0A0G0QNY0-F1
#
_cell.length_a   1.000
_cell.length_b   1.000
_cell.length_c   1.000
_cell.angle_alpha   90.00
_cell.angle_beta   90.00
_cell.angle_gamma   90.00
#
_symmetry.space_group_name_H-M   'P 1'
#
loop_
_entity.id
_entity.type
_entity.pdbx_description
1 polymer ?
#
loop_
_entity_poly.entity_id
_entity_poly.type
_entity_poly.pdbx_seq_one_letter_code
_entity_poly.pdbx_strand_id
1 'polypeptide(L)'
;MKTLIVILIIASFLQTTILPIDLVLLVLICRAYIKSERANLYLAFAFGMLTAHLNLINLGFQTFVYLIVVWTTGLLSGSRLAGNPFLVVPVSFLFLSFSQLINSFINHQTMDFPKIIFTSILALPILFLLRLWEERFIVRKEIKLRV
;
A
#
# COMPACT_ATOMS: atom_id res chain seq x y z
N MET A 1 -9.81 -6.75 -9.64
CA MET A 1 -10.40 -5.73 -8.73
C MET A 1 -11.18 -6.34 -7.58
N LYS A 2 -12.26 -7.10 -7.82
CA LYS A 2 -13.10 -7.67 -6.75
C LYS A 2 -12.32 -8.54 -5.75
N THR A 3 -11.46 -9.43 -6.24
CA THR A 3 -10.63 -10.31 -5.40
C THR A 3 -9.60 -9.54 -4.58
N LEU A 4 -9.01 -8.46 -5.11
CA LEU A 4 -8.08 -7.61 -4.37
C LEU A 4 -8.76 -6.88 -3.22
N ILE A 5 -10.00 -6.43 -3.40
CA ILE A 5 -10.81 -5.85 -2.31
C ILE A 5 -11.00 -6.87 -1.19
N VAL A 6 -11.33 -8.12 -1.53
CA VAL A 6 -11.46 -9.20 -0.53
C VAL A 6 -10.14 -9.43 0.21
N ILE A 7 -9.01 -9.46 -0.50
CA ILE A 7 -7.67 -9.60 0.11
C ILE A 7 -7.38 -8.44 1.06
N LEU A 8 -7.68 -7.20 0.65
CA LEU A 8 -7.47 -6.02 1.50
C LEU A 8 -8.38 -6.02 2.73
N ILE A 9 -9.62 -6.52 2.63
CA ILE A 9 -10.51 -6.67 3.79
C ILE A 9 -9.87 -7.67 4.76
N ILE A 10 -9.48 -8.86 4.29
CA ILE A 10 -8.82 -9.86 5.15
C ILE A 10 -7.55 -9.28 5.78
N ALA A 11 -6.72 -8.59 4.99
CA ALA A 11 -5.51 -7.93 5.48
C ALA A 11 -5.82 -6.86 6.53
N SER A 12 -6.91 -6.10 6.37
CA SER A 12 -7.33 -5.08 7.34
C SER A 12 -7.72 -5.67 8.70
N PHE A 13 -8.37 -6.84 8.72
CA PHE A 13 -8.65 -7.55 9.96
C PHE A 13 -7.40 -8.22 10.53
N LEU A 14 -6.55 -8.81 9.68
CA LEU A 14 -5.32 -9.45 10.11
C LEU A 14 -4.39 -8.45 10.79
N GLN A 15 -4.30 -7.23 10.23
CA GLN A 15 -3.41 -6.22 10.77
C GLN A 15 -3.86 -5.67 12.13
N THR A 16 -5.17 -5.62 12.38
CA THR A 16 -5.70 -5.10 13.65
C THR A 16 -5.69 -6.15 14.75
N THR A 17 -5.78 -7.44 14.40
CA THR A 17 -5.96 -8.54 15.37
C THR A 17 -4.70 -9.33 15.67
N ILE A 18 -3.91 -9.70 14.66
CA ILE A 18 -2.84 -10.70 14.81
C ILE A 18 -1.47 -10.10 14.59
N LEU A 19 -1.33 -9.28 13.55
CA LEU A 19 -0.04 -8.81 13.07
C LEU A 19 -0.08 -7.29 12.99
N PRO A 20 0.42 -6.52 13.98
CA PRO A 20 0.17 -5.07 14.08
C PRO A 20 0.89 -4.22 13.02
N ILE A 21 1.17 -4.76 11.84
CA ILE A 21 1.88 -4.16 10.71
C ILE A 21 0.86 -3.52 9.75
N ASP A 22 1.19 -2.36 9.17
CA ASP A 22 0.39 -1.68 8.13
C ASP A 22 0.40 -2.43 6.78
N LEU A 23 -0.13 -3.65 6.77
CA LEU A 23 -0.20 -4.53 5.58
C LEU A 23 -1.01 -3.89 4.46
N VAL A 24 -2.12 -3.25 4.80
CA VAL A 24 -3.01 -2.62 3.83
C VAL A 24 -2.27 -1.50 3.08
N LEU A 25 -1.56 -0.63 3.81
CA LEU A 25 -0.79 0.45 3.20
C LEU A 25 0.32 -0.10 2.31
N LEU A 26 1.03 -1.13 2.76
CA LEU A 26 2.11 -1.75 2.01
C LEU A 26 1.62 -2.40 0.70
N VAL A 27 0.49 -3.10 0.73
CA VAL A 27 -0.13 -3.67 -0.49
C VAL A 27 -0.54 -2.56 -1.46
N LEU A 28 -1.09 -1.45 -0.95
CA LEU A 28 -1.47 -0.31 -1.77
C LEU A 28 -0.25 0.40 -2.40
N ILE A 29 0.85 0.56 -1.65
CA ILE A 29 2.12 1.09 -2.18
C ILE A 29 2.62 0.19 -3.31
N CYS A 30 2.72 -1.12 -3.06
CA CYS A 30 3.21 -2.07 -4.07
C CYS A 30 2.35 -2.03 -5.33
N ARG A 31 1.03 -1.96 -5.18
CA ARG A 31 0.11 -1.87 -6.30
C ARG A 31 0.25 -0.54 -7.06
N ALA A 32 0.31 0.59 -6.35
CA ALA A 32 0.51 1.89 -6.95
C ALA A 32 1.83 1.98 -7.72
N TYR A 33 2.84 1.25 -7.25
CA TYR A 33 4.14 1.12 -7.92
C TYR A 33 4.06 0.30 -9.21
N ILE A 34 3.27 -0.78 -9.24
CA ILE A 34 3.10 -1.62 -10.45
C ILE A 34 2.25 -0.91 -11.49
N LYS A 35 1.12 -0.32 -11.08
CA LYS A 35 0.15 0.28 -11.98
C LYS A 35 -0.46 1.55 -11.38
N SER A 36 -0.12 2.70 -11.97
CA SER A 36 -0.68 3.99 -11.58
C SER A 36 -2.09 4.16 -12.13
N GLU A 37 -3.11 3.90 -11.30
CA GLU A 37 -4.52 4.09 -11.65
C GLU A 37 -5.23 4.93 -10.58
N ARG A 38 -6.21 5.74 -11.01
CA ARG A 38 -7.12 6.47 -10.10
C ARG A 38 -7.87 5.54 -9.14
N ALA A 39 -8.09 4.28 -9.54
CA ALA A 39 -8.67 3.24 -8.69
C ALA A 39 -7.90 3.02 -7.38
N ASN A 40 -6.58 3.21 -7.39
CA ASN A 40 -5.76 3.04 -6.19
C ASN A 40 -6.05 4.13 -5.15
N LEU A 41 -6.38 5.35 -5.58
CA LEU A 41 -6.75 6.45 -4.69
C LEU A 41 -8.09 6.16 -4.00
N TYR A 42 -9.08 5.66 -4.73
CA TYR A 42 -10.36 5.26 -4.14
C TYR A 42 -10.19 4.12 -3.12
N LEU A 43 -9.30 3.17 -3.40
CA LEU A 43 -8.99 2.09 -2.47
C LEU A 43 -8.22 2.61 -1.25
N ALA A 44 -7.26 3.51 -1.43
CA ALA A 44 -6.57 4.17 -0.33
C ALA A 44 -7.53 4.93 0.58
N PHE A 45 -8.52 5.62 -0.01
CA PHE A 45 -9.57 6.28 0.74
C PHE A 45 -10.45 5.30 1.52
N ALA A 46 -11.04 4.31 0.85
CA ALA A 46 -11.94 3.35 1.48
C ALA A 46 -11.27 2.52 2.57
N PHE A 47 -10.06 2.01 2.30
CA PHE A 47 -9.31 1.22 3.27
C PHE A 47 -8.62 2.07 4.33
N GLY A 48 -8.26 3.33 4.04
CA GLY A 48 -7.84 4.28 5.07
C GLY A 48 -8.93 4.50 6.11
N MET A 49 -10.18 4.68 5.67
CA MET A 49 -11.32 4.79 6.59
C MET A 49 -11.58 3.49 7.34
N LEU A 50 -11.55 2.34 6.66
CA LEU A 50 -11.77 1.04 7.28
C LEU A 50 -10.73 0.75 8.37
N THR A 51 -9.45 0.98 8.08
CA THR A 51 -8.36 0.75 9.03
C THR A 51 -8.40 1.72 10.20
N ALA A 52 -8.75 2.99 9.97
CA ALA A 52 -8.98 3.95 11.02
C ALA A 52 -10.14 3.54 11.94
N HIS A 53 -11.25 3.05 11.37
CA HIS A 53 -12.39 2.55 12.12
C HIS A 53 -12.02 1.33 12.98
N LEU A 54 -11.31 0.36 12.40
CA LEU A 54 -10.89 -0.86 13.11
C LEU A 54 -9.87 -0.58 14.22
N ASN A 55 -8.99 0.40 14.05
CA ASN A 55 -8.00 0.79 15.05
C ASN A 55 -8.48 1.87 16.02
N LEU A 56 -9.73 2.33 15.92
CA LEU A 56 -10.31 3.41 16.73
C LEU A 56 -9.49 4.73 16.65
N ILE A 57 -8.93 5.02 15.49
CA ILE A 57 -8.17 6.26 15.20
C ILE A 57 -9.09 7.25 14.48
N ASN A 58 -8.74 8.54 14.52
CA ASN A 58 -9.45 9.57 13.77
C ASN A 58 -9.53 9.23 12.27
N LEU A 59 -10.77 9.01 11.79
CA LEU A 59 -11.11 8.56 10.45
C LEU A 59 -10.50 9.43 9.36
N GLY A 60 -10.63 10.76 9.48
CA GLY A 60 -10.19 11.68 8.45
C GLY A 60 -8.67 11.69 8.28
N PHE A 61 -7.95 11.54 9.39
CA PHE A 61 -6.51 11.74 9.41
C PHE A 61 -5.74 10.56 8.77
N GLN A 62 -6.01 9.33 9.21
CA GLN A 62 -5.37 8.14 8.66
C GLN A 62 -5.67 7.97 7.16
N THR A 63 -6.90 8.30 6.76
CA THR A 63 -7.31 8.29 5.34
C THR A 63 -6.49 9.27 4.50
N PHE A 64 -6.19 10.45 5.04
CA PHE A 64 -5.37 11.44 4.37
C PHE A 64 -3.92 10.98 4.19
N VAL A 65 -3.35 10.34 5.22
CA VAL A 65 -2.00 9.74 5.15
C VAL A 65 -1.95 8.68 4.04
N TYR A 66 -2.93 7.78 3.99
CA TYR A 66 -3.01 6.73 2.97
C TYR A 66 -3.10 7.32 1.55
N LEU A 67 -3.92 8.36 1.36
CA LEU A 67 -4.05 9.05 0.09
C LEU A 67 -2.74 9.71 -0.36
N ILE A 68 -2.05 10.44 0.53
CA ILE A 68 -0.78 11.09 0.21
C ILE A 68 0.26 10.04 -0.20
N VAL A 69 0.40 8.97 0.58
CA VAL A 69 1.38 7.91 0.31
C VAL A 69 1.10 7.22 -1.03
N VAL A 70 -0.16 6.87 -1.31
CA VAL A 70 -0.51 6.20 -2.57
C VAL A 70 -0.38 7.15 -3.77
N TRP A 71 -0.76 8.42 -3.61
CA TRP A 71 -0.62 9.42 -4.66
C TRP A 71 0.85 9.68 -5.01
N THR A 72 1.69 9.91 -3.99
CA THR A 72 3.14 10.09 -4.18
C THR A 72 3.81 8.86 -4.78
N THR A 73 3.43 7.66 -4.34
CA THR A 73 3.90 6.41 -4.96
C THR A 73 3.51 6.33 -6.44
N GLY A 74 2.27 6.72 -6.78
CA GLY A 74 1.79 6.73 -8.16
C GLY A 74 2.46 7.78 -9.06
N LEU A 75 3.02 8.86 -8.49
CA LEU A 75 3.89 9.80 -9.20
C LEU A 75 5.28 9.20 -9.43
N LEU A 76 5.84 8.56 -8.41
CA LEU A 76 7.15 7.89 -8.49
C LEU A 76 7.15 6.72 -9.47
N SER A 77 6.03 5.99 -9.61
CA SER A 77 5.90 4.87 -10.55
C SER A 77 5.99 5.31 -12.01
N GLY A 78 5.71 6.57 -12.33
CA GLY A 78 5.88 7.13 -13.68
C GLY A 78 7.33 7.49 -14.01
N SER A 79 8.22 7.50 -13.02
CA SER A 79 9.63 7.82 -13.19
C SER A 79 10.44 6.62 -13.66
N ARG A 80 11.62 6.87 -14.26
CA ARG A 80 12.57 5.81 -14.67
C ARG A 80 13.04 4.92 -13.51
N LEU A 81 12.87 5.36 -12.26
CA LEU A 81 13.19 4.56 -11.08
C LEU A 81 12.24 3.36 -10.91
N ALA A 82 11.02 3.41 -11.45
CA ALA A 82 10.04 2.34 -11.32
C ALA A 82 10.46 1.00 -11.98
N GLY A 83 11.44 1.05 -12.88
CA GLY A 83 11.97 -0.13 -13.58
C GLY A 83 12.70 -1.11 -12.66
N ASN A 84 13.25 -0.65 -11.52
CA ASN A 84 13.96 -1.52 -10.60
C ASN A 84 13.02 -2.00 -9.46
N PRO A 85 12.72 -3.31 -9.35
CA PRO A 85 11.85 -3.84 -8.30
C PRO A 85 12.46 -3.70 -6.89
N PHE A 86 13.80 -3.64 -6.76
CA PHE A 86 14.47 -3.49 -5.46
C PHE A 86 14.24 -2.12 -4.83
N LEU A 87 13.90 -1.09 -5.62
CA LEU A 87 13.64 0.25 -5.11
C LEU A 87 12.31 0.37 -4.34
N VAL A 88 11.45 -0.65 -4.39
CA VAL A 88 10.24 -0.67 -3.55
C VAL A 88 10.55 -0.81 -2.07
N VAL A 89 11.64 -1.47 -1.69
CA VAL A 89 12.05 -1.60 -0.28
C VAL A 89 12.38 -0.23 0.34
N PRO A 90 13.30 0.59 -0.21
CA PRO A 90 13.57 1.91 0.37
C PRO A 90 12.37 2.85 0.28
N VAL A 91 11.56 2.78 -0.79
CA VAL A 91 10.35 3.61 -0.91
C VAL A 91 9.30 3.25 0.14
N SER A 92 9.01 1.96 0.32
CA SER A 92 8.10 1.50 1.37
C SER A 92 8.62 1.82 2.76
N PHE A 93 9.93 1.69 3.01
CA PHE A 93 10.54 2.09 4.27
C PHE A 93 10.28 3.56 4.59
N LEU A 94 10.50 4.47 3.63
CA LEU A 94 10.26 5.90 3.82
C LEU A 94 8.79 6.20 4.11
N PHE A 95 7.86 5.60 3.35
CA PHE A 95 6.43 5.86 3.54
C PHE A 95 5.86 5.25 4.82
N LEU A 96 6.30 4.05 5.20
CA LEU A 96 5.90 3.43 6.46
C LEU A 96 6.48 4.20 7.66
N SER A 97 7.72 4.66 7.56
CA SER A 97 8.33 5.54 8.56
C SER A 97 7.54 6.85 8.69
N PHE A 98 7.14 7.45 7.58
CA PHE A 98 6.32 8.66 7.57
C PHE A 98 4.94 8.43 8.22
N SER A 99 4.25 7.34 7.87
CA SER A 99 2.97 6.96 8.51
C SER A 99 3.13 6.81 10.03
N GLN A 100 4.18 6.12 10.47
CA GLN A 100 4.40 5.86 11.89
C GLN A 100 4.89 7.09 12.66
N LEU A 101 5.70 7.97 12.06
CA LEU A 101 6.06 9.28 12.62
C LEU A 101 4.83 10.08 12.97
N ILE A 102 3.91 10.16 12.02
CA ILE A 102 2.69 10.94 12.19
C ILE A 102 1.80 10.33 13.29
N ASN A 103 1.60 9.01 13.25
CA ASN A 103 0.80 8.32 14.26
C ASN A 103 1.43 8.41 15.66
N SER A 104 2.76 8.33 15.75
CA SER A 104 3.53 8.52 16.99
C SER A 104 3.35 9.93 17.55
N PHE A 105 3.40 10.96 16.69
CA PHE A 105 3.20 12.35 17.09
C PHE A 105 1.80 12.59 17.67
N ILE A 106 0.76 12.05 17.01
CA ILE A 106 -0.64 12.27 17.40
C ILE A 106 -1.02 11.44 18.64
N ASN A 107 -0.66 10.15 18.65
CA ASN A 107 -1.08 9.23 19.71
C ASN A 107 -0.08 9.13 20.87
N HIS A 108 1.01 9.91 20.81
CA HIS A 108 2.10 9.93 21.79
C HIS A 108 2.71 8.54 22.04
N GLN A 109 2.77 7.72 20.99
CA GLN A 109 3.32 6.37 21.03
C GLN A 109 4.80 6.37 20.61
N THR A 110 5.59 5.44 21.14
CA THR A 110 6.98 5.25 20.73
C THR A 110 7.09 4.67 19.32
N MET A 111 8.10 5.09 18.57
CA MET A 111 8.38 4.53 17.25
C MET A 111 9.00 3.14 17.36
N ASP A 112 8.43 2.17 16.65
CA ASP A 112 8.93 0.80 16.57
C ASP A 112 9.69 0.62 15.25
N PHE A 113 10.93 1.10 15.22
CA PHE A 113 11.81 1.01 14.05
C PHE A 113 12.10 -0.42 13.58
N PRO A 114 12.37 -1.41 14.46
CA PRO A 114 12.56 -2.79 14.03
C PRO A 114 11.41 -3.31 13.19
N LYS A 115 10.17 -3.04 13.63
CA LYS A 115 8.97 -3.42 12.88
C LYS A 115 8.92 -2.77 11.51
N ILE A 116 9.21 -1.47 11.38
CA ILE A 116 9.24 -0.79 10.07
C ILE A 116 10.23 -1.48 9.12
N ILE A 117 11.42 -1.84 9.60
CA ILE A 117 12.44 -2.51 8.79
C ILE A 117 11.95 -3.87 8.31
N PHE A 118 11.35 -4.69 9.18
CA PHE A 118 10.79 -5.97 8.76
C PHE A 118 9.69 -5.80 7.72
N THR A 119 8.83 -4.79 7.89
CA THR A 119 7.73 -4.53 6.96
C THR A 119 8.21 -4.06 5.60
N SER A 120 9.25 -3.22 5.53
CA SER A 120 9.79 -2.76 4.25
C SER A 120 10.45 -3.90 3.47
N ILE A 121 11.12 -4.84 4.15
CA ILE A 121 11.68 -6.04 3.52
C ILE A 121 10.55 -6.92 2.93
N LEU A 122 9.43 -7.04 3.65
CA LEU A 122 8.24 -7.76 3.17
C LEU A 122 7.57 -7.12 1.93
N ALA A 123 7.88 -5.85 1.60
CA ALA A 123 7.36 -5.22 0.41
C ALA A 123 7.82 -5.92 -0.88
N LEU A 124 9.03 -6.50 -0.88
CA LEU A 124 9.61 -7.18 -2.03
C LEU A 124 8.84 -8.48 -2.40
N PRO A 125 8.64 -9.46 -1.49
CA PRO A 125 7.84 -10.64 -1.81
C PRO A 125 6.39 -10.29 -2.12
N ILE A 126 5.81 -9.30 -1.45
CA ILE A 126 4.42 -8.86 -1.71
C ILE A 126 4.29 -8.24 -3.10
N LEU A 127 5.29 -7.48 -3.56
CA LEU A 127 5.33 -6.95 -4.92
C LEU A 127 5.35 -8.06 -5.97
N PHE A 128 6.15 -9.11 -5.79
CA PHE A 128 6.18 -10.23 -6.73
C PHE A 128 4.86 -11.00 -6.76
N LEU A 129 4.27 -11.25 -5.59
CA LEU A 129 2.94 -11.88 -5.48
C LEU A 129 1.87 -11.04 -6.20
N LEU A 130 1.89 -9.72 -6.02
CA LEU A 130 0.97 -8.80 -6.71
C LEU A 130 1.20 -8.79 -8.21
N ARG A 131 2.45 -8.77 -8.70
CA ARG A 131 2.75 -8.83 -10.14
C ARG A 131 2.21 -10.12 -10.77
N LEU A 132 2.49 -11.28 -10.16
CA LEU A 132 1.98 -12.57 -10.63
C LEU A 132 0.44 -12.60 -10.61
N TRP A 133 -0.17 -12.00 -9.59
CA TRP A 133 -1.61 -11.90 -9.49
C TRP A 133 -2.20 -10.98 -10.58
N GLU A 134 -1.60 -9.82 -10.83
CA GLU A 134 -2.06 -8.91 -11.89
C GLU A 134 -1.93 -9.54 -13.27
N GLU A 135 -0.85 -10.26 -13.55
CA GLU A 135 -0.66 -10.97 -14.82
C GLU A 135 -1.70 -12.07 -15.07
N ARG A 136 -2.09 -12.81 -14.02
CA ARG A 136 -3.05 -13.91 -14.15
C ARG A 136 -4.51 -13.48 -14.14
N PHE A 137 -4.86 -12.47 -13.37
CA PHE A 137 -6.27 -12.13 -13.10
C PHE A 137 -6.76 -10.86 -13.80
N ILE A 138 -5.87 -10.07 -14.41
CA ILE A 138 -6.25 -8.89 -15.19
C ILE A 138 -6.06 -9.20 -16.67
N VAL A 139 -7.16 -9.52 -17.35
CA VAL A 139 -7.19 -9.71 -18.80
C VAL A 139 -6.70 -8.41 -19.46
N ARG A 140 -5.50 -8.42 -20.04
CA ARG A 140 -5.04 -7.31 -20.87
C ARG A 140 -5.94 -7.28 -22.09
N LYS A 141 -6.56 -6.13 -22.38
CA LYS A 141 -7.22 -5.92 -23.67
C LYS A 141 -6.15 -6.15 -24.73
N GLU A 142 -6.30 -7.23 -25.50
CA GLU A 142 -5.40 -7.53 -26.61
C GLU A 142 -5.28 -6.29 -27.49
N ILE A 143 -4.03 -5.88 -27.74
CA ILE A 143 -3.74 -4.80 -28.67
C ILE A 143 -4.16 -5.32 -30.03
N LYS A 144 -5.33 -4.89 -30.52
CA LYS A 144 -5.69 -5.10 -31.92
C LYS A 144 -4.67 -4.34 -32.75
N LEU A 145 -3.66 -5.05 -33.26
CA LEU A 145 -2.85 -4.58 -34.36
C LEU A 145 -3.82 -4.33 -35.52
N ARG A 146 -4.14 -3.07 -35.79
CA ARG A 146 -4.69 -2.68 -37.10
C ARG A 146 -3.58 -2.96 -38.11
N VAL A 147 -3.68 -4.10 -38.78
CA VAL A 147 -3.04 -4.32 -40.08
C VAL A 147 -3.95 -3.73 -41.14
#